data_AF-A0A0B7ABM1-F1
#
_entry.id   AF-A0A0B7ABM1-F1
#
_cell.length_a   1.000
_cell.length_b   1.000
_cell.length_c   1.000
_cell.angle_alpha   90.00
_cell.angle_beta   90.00
_cell.angle_gamma   90.00
#
_symmetry.space_group_name_H-M   'P 1'
#
loop_
_entity.id
_entity.type
_entity.pdbx_description
1 polymer ?
#
loop_
_entity_poly.entity_id
_entity_poly.type
_entity_poly.pdbx_seq_one_letter_code
_entity_poly.pdbx_strand_id
1 'polypeptide(L)'
;MTIRMTHHFLMMACVALLARTVTAIDDPTYPCYSNQTRCTSDLRQLLVDTNAFWFGSSYQTSCPGGSQSSPACGNPDTNKKSVLSRLLSLDDISDKDMLNEIVQNISLANITFNAPAGNYTGCGQVYQVPALKDYMIDPLSISRVSSWSLTNIPKVTWNAKSQNTQHVLVIWDPGNFYNHGLYINCENGSLEGGVAVRPFFGPLNAYLRANTYVFAVFEQTRVIDINAAQSFIQGQGTIQPAQFIKAFVSNNSRPVHAGLMTIVADAHSVQRIADRIFIVNNCPYLISQLDTFQTVANATELPVSWSNNSTSMSLNSSAPYLTTLTTSIDVRYYTDDFSVESCCTQYSVTRGSYIVNPFSKDTVRPANVRIKPNVQLTAIDFGSTGGITGETYTLFVVDVAAALLPDAQDPAVVTHWLVTNIKNADVNTGDEVAPYFGPNPFVANDYRPYLFLLMKQPVQQLDNTVFTNICINQTVGCRIHLKSLLDSWKMTEIAGLTFFLAEIDGFARYRIYSVLNAMTKENVCKGLPGYAEPCPSGSACPVPGAAGGKNTGTSVRKDVSLFVLLFLVVNYFITI
;
A
#
# COMPACT_ATOMS: atom_id res chain seq x y z
N MET A 1 -56.54 -26.74 -37.78
CA MET A 1 -56.93 -28.07 -37.24
C MET A 1 -55.65 -28.72 -36.73
N THR A 2 -55.40 -29.02 -35.46
CA THR A 2 -56.24 -29.00 -34.26
C THR A 2 -55.31 -28.88 -33.04
N ILE A 3 -55.69 -27.96 -32.17
CA ILE A 3 -55.35 -27.67 -30.76
C ILE A 3 -54.93 -28.88 -29.91
N ARG A 4 -53.94 -28.69 -29.02
CA ARG A 4 -54.02 -29.08 -27.59
C ARG A 4 -52.99 -28.33 -26.72
N MET A 5 -53.50 -27.37 -25.95
CA MET A 5 -52.95 -26.88 -24.69
C MET A 5 -53.31 -27.86 -23.56
N THR A 6 -52.45 -27.98 -22.55
CA THR A 6 -52.88 -28.07 -21.14
C THR A 6 -51.76 -27.55 -20.22
N HIS A 7 -52.07 -26.47 -19.51
CA HIS A 7 -51.48 -26.05 -18.24
C HIS A 7 -51.75 -27.08 -17.13
N HIS A 8 -50.92 -27.11 -16.08
CA HIS A 8 -51.38 -27.04 -14.68
C HIS A 8 -50.24 -26.81 -13.65
N PHE A 9 -50.45 -25.80 -12.81
CA PHE A 9 -50.12 -25.68 -11.37
C PHE A 9 -48.67 -25.71 -10.87
N LEU A 10 -48.20 -24.57 -10.33
CA LEU A 10 -47.77 -24.52 -8.93
C LEU A 10 -48.05 -23.14 -8.31
N MET A 11 -48.75 -23.17 -7.18
CA MET A 11 -49.26 -22.02 -6.43
C MET A 11 -48.45 -21.87 -5.13
N MET A 12 -48.17 -20.62 -4.77
CA MET A 12 -47.94 -20.04 -3.44
C MET A 12 -47.49 -20.94 -2.27
N ALA A 13 -46.34 -20.60 -1.70
CA ALA A 13 -46.09 -20.72 -0.26
C ALA A 13 -45.62 -19.37 0.30
N CYS A 14 -46.50 -18.76 1.11
CA CYS A 14 -46.20 -17.63 1.99
C CYS A 14 -45.10 -17.99 2.99
N VAL A 15 -44.00 -17.26 2.99
CA VAL A 15 -43.17 -17.07 4.18
C VAL A 15 -43.13 -15.58 4.48
N ALA A 16 -43.99 -15.18 5.40
CA ALA A 16 -43.89 -13.91 6.09
C ALA A 16 -42.69 -13.99 7.04
N LEU A 17 -41.51 -13.62 6.55
CA LEU A 17 -40.39 -13.23 7.42
C LEU A 17 -40.41 -11.70 7.53
N LEU A 18 -40.72 -11.22 8.73
CA LEU A 18 -40.47 -9.86 9.16
C LEU A 18 -38.95 -9.63 9.21
N ALA A 19 -38.33 -9.49 8.05
CA ALA A 19 -37.05 -8.81 7.94
C ALA A 19 -37.35 -7.32 8.12
N ARG A 20 -37.00 -6.75 9.27
CA ARG A 20 -36.69 -5.33 9.34
C ARG A 20 -35.52 -5.11 8.39
N THR A 21 -35.83 -4.67 7.18
CA THR A 21 -34.89 -4.11 6.23
C THR A 21 -34.29 -2.87 6.89
N VAL A 22 -33.10 -3.03 7.47
CA VAL A 22 -32.15 -1.93 7.57
C VAL A 22 -31.85 -1.56 6.13
N THR A 23 -32.45 -0.47 5.66
CA THR A 23 -32.22 0.05 4.31
C THR A 23 -30.76 0.47 4.20
N ALA A 24 -30.03 -0.34 3.45
CA ALA A 24 -28.73 -0.13 2.85
C ALA A 24 -28.31 1.34 2.67
N ILE A 25 -27.07 1.62 3.08
CA ILE A 25 -26.23 2.76 2.69
C ILE A 25 -25.46 2.41 1.38
N ASP A 26 -25.88 1.36 0.64
CA ASP A 26 -25.17 0.84 -0.54
C ASP A 26 -25.66 1.40 -1.88
N ASP A 27 -25.93 2.70 -1.93
CA ASP A 27 -26.07 3.36 -3.23
C ASP A 27 -24.90 4.33 -3.45
N PRO A 28 -23.82 3.91 -4.16
CA PRO A 28 -22.74 4.80 -4.55
C PRO A 28 -23.19 5.96 -5.47
N THR A 29 -24.48 6.05 -5.82
CA THR A 29 -25.05 7.15 -6.60
C THR A 29 -25.50 8.37 -5.79
N TYR A 30 -25.50 8.32 -4.45
CA TYR A 30 -25.85 9.48 -3.62
C TYR A 30 -24.68 9.97 -2.77
N PRO A 31 -23.90 10.96 -3.25
CA PRO A 31 -22.93 11.63 -2.39
C PRO A 31 -23.64 12.20 -1.18
N CYS A 32 -23.09 12.05 0.03
CA CYS A 32 -23.67 12.57 1.29
C CYS A 32 -24.32 13.96 1.14
N TYR A 33 -23.65 14.84 0.39
CA TYR A 33 -24.05 16.24 0.22
C TYR A 33 -25.22 16.48 -0.73
N SER A 34 -25.76 15.46 -1.42
CA SER A 34 -27.01 15.60 -2.19
C SER A 34 -28.24 15.71 -1.29
N ASN A 35 -28.17 15.24 -0.04
CA ASN A 35 -29.22 15.38 0.97
C ASN A 35 -28.60 15.52 2.37
N GLN A 36 -28.36 16.76 2.79
CA GLN A 36 -27.69 17.07 4.05
C GLN A 36 -28.41 16.49 5.28
N THR A 37 -29.74 16.44 5.28
CA THR A 37 -30.52 15.86 6.40
C THR A 37 -30.26 14.36 6.52
N ARG A 38 -30.33 13.64 5.40
CA ARG A 38 -30.02 12.20 5.37
C ARG A 38 -28.58 11.95 5.77
N CYS A 39 -27.62 12.67 5.18
CA CYS A 39 -26.22 12.48 5.53
C CYS A 39 -25.93 12.78 7.01
N THR A 40 -26.54 13.81 7.58
CA THR A 40 -26.39 14.09 9.01
C THR A 40 -26.95 12.93 9.85
N SER A 41 -28.10 12.36 9.48
CA SER A 41 -28.66 11.18 10.14
C SER A 41 -27.73 9.97 10.06
N ASP A 42 -27.22 9.66 8.88
CA ASP A 42 -26.36 8.50 8.64
C ASP A 42 -25.00 8.67 9.34
N LEU A 43 -24.44 9.88 9.34
CA LEU A 43 -23.24 10.22 10.11
C LEU A 43 -23.46 10.00 11.62
N ARG A 44 -24.60 10.43 12.16
CA ARG A 44 -24.92 10.22 13.57
C ARG A 44 -24.96 8.74 13.91
N GLN A 45 -25.61 7.93 13.08
CA GLN A 45 -25.63 6.49 13.28
C GLN A 45 -24.20 5.91 13.26
N LEU A 46 -23.39 6.33 12.29
CA LEU A 46 -22.01 5.88 12.13
C LEU A 46 -21.11 6.25 13.33
N LEU A 47 -21.31 7.41 13.96
CA LEU A 47 -20.53 7.85 15.13
C LEU A 47 -20.67 6.95 16.37
N VAL A 48 -21.83 6.29 16.52
CA VAL A 48 -22.13 5.38 17.64
C VAL A 48 -22.14 3.90 17.23
N ASP A 49 -21.88 3.60 15.95
CA ASP A 49 -21.87 2.21 15.48
C ASP A 49 -20.59 1.49 15.95
N THR A 50 -20.79 0.52 16.84
CA THR A 50 -19.70 -0.32 17.36
C THR A 50 -19.15 -1.33 16.35
N ASN A 51 -19.79 -1.56 15.19
CA ASN A 51 -19.36 -2.53 14.18
C ASN A 51 -18.75 -1.87 12.94
N ALA A 52 -18.86 -0.56 12.80
CA ALA A 52 -18.48 0.13 11.56
C ALA A 52 -16.96 0.18 11.31
N PHE A 53 -16.15 0.14 12.38
CA PHE A 53 -14.71 0.38 12.31
C PHE A 53 -13.89 -0.81 12.83
N TRP A 54 -12.65 -0.92 12.37
CA TRP A 54 -11.75 -2.03 12.70
C TRP A 54 -11.48 -2.22 14.20
N PHE A 55 -11.58 -1.14 14.98
CA PHE A 55 -11.37 -1.12 16.43
C PHE A 55 -12.64 -1.41 17.24
N GLY A 56 -13.75 -1.72 16.56
CA GLY A 56 -15.06 -1.98 17.13
C GLY A 56 -15.27 -3.40 17.67
N SER A 57 -16.51 -3.85 17.71
CA SER A 57 -16.93 -5.17 18.22
C SER A 57 -16.30 -6.35 17.47
N SER A 58 -15.97 -6.17 16.19
CA SER A 58 -15.30 -7.20 15.37
C SER A 58 -13.79 -7.27 15.62
N TYR A 59 -13.21 -6.35 16.40
CA TYR A 59 -11.77 -6.26 16.63
C TYR A 59 -11.16 -7.58 17.10
N GLN A 60 -11.76 -8.27 18.08
CA GLN A 60 -11.22 -9.53 18.60
C GLN A 60 -11.18 -10.65 17.53
N THR A 61 -12.15 -10.65 16.62
CA THR A 61 -12.18 -11.59 15.48
C THR A 61 -11.13 -11.24 14.44
N SER A 62 -10.96 -9.95 14.14
CA SER A 62 -10.00 -9.48 13.13
C SER A 62 -8.57 -9.41 13.65
N CYS A 63 -8.36 -9.39 14.97
CA CYS A 63 -7.08 -9.27 15.65
C CYS A 63 -6.98 -10.27 16.81
N PRO A 64 -6.99 -11.59 16.53
CA PRO A 64 -6.78 -12.59 17.57
C PRO A 64 -5.39 -12.38 18.17
N GLY A 65 -5.31 -12.16 19.48
CA GLY A 65 -4.05 -11.84 20.19
C GLY A 65 -3.71 -10.35 20.30
N GLY A 66 -4.50 -9.46 19.70
CA GLY A 66 -4.34 -8.00 19.82
C GLY A 66 -3.00 -7.47 19.30
N SER A 67 -2.44 -6.44 19.95
CA SER A 67 -1.20 -5.79 19.52
C SER A 67 0.03 -6.69 19.59
N GLN A 68 -0.02 -7.77 20.37
CA GLN A 68 1.07 -8.73 20.47
C GLN A 68 1.20 -9.61 19.22
N SER A 69 0.10 -9.84 18.49
CA SER A 69 0.11 -10.68 17.29
C SER A 69 0.39 -9.90 16.02
N SER A 70 0.14 -8.58 16.01
CA SER A 70 0.46 -7.72 14.87
C SER A 70 0.51 -6.25 15.30
N PRO A 71 1.50 -5.46 14.83
CA PRO A 71 1.48 -4.00 14.98
C PRO A 71 0.20 -3.36 14.41
N ALA A 72 -0.37 -3.96 13.35
CA ALA A 72 -1.64 -3.52 12.75
C ALA A 72 -2.87 -3.75 13.64
N CYS A 73 -2.70 -4.47 14.74
CA CYS A 73 -3.71 -4.73 15.75
C CYS A 73 -3.49 -3.89 17.03
N GLY A 74 -2.69 -2.81 16.96
CA GLY A 74 -2.55 -1.85 18.04
C GLY A 74 -3.85 -1.11 18.35
N ASN A 75 -4.67 -1.63 19.26
CA ASN A 75 -5.88 -0.95 19.74
C ASN A 75 -5.69 -0.45 21.19
N PRO A 76 -5.53 0.87 21.40
CA PRO A 76 -5.19 1.42 22.72
C PRO A 76 -6.33 1.30 23.75
N ASP A 77 -7.57 1.06 23.33
CA ASP A 77 -8.70 0.89 24.23
C ASP A 77 -9.76 -0.04 23.62
N THR A 78 -9.71 -1.33 23.96
CA THR A 78 -10.63 -2.34 23.41
C THR A 78 -12.05 -2.25 23.98
N ASN A 79 -12.27 -1.47 25.03
CA ASN A 79 -13.57 -1.36 25.68
C ASN A 79 -14.45 -0.33 24.97
N LYS A 80 -13.83 0.68 24.34
CA LYS A 80 -14.51 1.71 23.55
C LYS A 80 -14.52 1.32 22.07
N LYS A 81 -15.70 1.07 21.51
CA LYS A 81 -15.91 0.43 20.22
C LYS A 81 -16.45 1.37 19.14
N SER A 82 -17.05 2.51 19.51
CA SER A 82 -17.50 3.54 18.55
C SER A 82 -16.56 4.74 18.51
N VAL A 83 -16.70 5.59 17.49
CA VAL A 83 -15.91 6.83 17.39
C VAL A 83 -16.26 7.78 18.52
N LEU A 84 -17.54 7.94 18.83
CA LEU A 84 -18.01 8.89 19.83
C LEU A 84 -17.62 8.47 21.25
N SER A 85 -17.71 7.17 21.58
CA SER A 85 -17.29 6.66 22.90
C SER A 85 -15.79 6.91 23.12
N ARG A 86 -14.96 6.64 22.11
CA ARG A 86 -13.52 6.94 22.13
C ARG A 86 -13.22 8.43 22.27
N LEU A 87 -13.88 9.28 21.50
CA LEU A 87 -13.68 10.73 21.51
C LEU A 87 -13.96 11.34 22.89
N LEU A 88 -15.03 10.87 23.55
CA LEU A 88 -15.52 11.40 24.82
C LEU A 88 -15.06 10.61 26.03
N SER A 89 -14.31 9.53 25.82
CA SER A 89 -13.91 8.59 26.88
C SER A 89 -15.10 8.01 27.65
N LEU A 90 -16.20 7.73 26.95
CA LEU A 90 -17.41 7.10 27.46
C LEU A 90 -17.42 5.60 27.12
N ASP A 91 -18.23 4.81 27.81
CA ASP A 91 -18.39 3.38 27.57
C ASP A 91 -19.63 3.09 26.71
N ASP A 92 -19.48 2.28 25.64
CA ASP A 92 -20.56 2.04 24.68
C ASP A 92 -21.78 1.30 25.27
N ILE A 93 -21.63 0.64 26.43
CA ILE A 93 -22.70 -0.13 27.07
C ILE A 93 -23.34 0.70 28.19
N SER A 94 -22.53 1.14 29.16
CA SER A 94 -23.01 1.85 30.35
C SER A 94 -23.40 3.30 30.08
N ASP A 95 -22.81 3.96 29.07
CA ASP A 95 -23.15 5.34 28.68
C ASP A 95 -24.00 5.41 27.40
N LYS A 96 -24.62 4.30 26.97
CA LYS A 96 -25.34 4.21 25.69
C LYS A 96 -26.39 5.30 25.51
N ASP A 97 -27.19 5.58 26.53
CA ASP A 97 -28.26 6.59 26.45
C ASP A 97 -27.69 8.00 26.32
N MET A 98 -26.60 8.29 27.03
CA MET A 98 -25.88 9.56 26.91
C MET A 98 -25.24 9.71 25.53
N LEU A 99 -24.60 8.65 24.98
CA LEU A 99 -24.05 8.66 23.63
C LEU A 99 -25.14 8.95 22.59
N ASN A 100 -26.30 8.31 22.73
CA ASN A 100 -27.46 8.56 21.86
C ASN A 100 -27.98 10.00 22.00
N GLU A 101 -28.09 10.53 23.21
CA GLU A 101 -28.51 11.92 23.43
C GLU A 101 -27.53 12.92 22.77
N ILE A 102 -26.24 12.69 22.95
CA ILE A 102 -25.18 13.53 22.37
C ILE A 102 -25.27 13.50 20.85
N VAL A 103 -25.36 12.31 20.26
CA VAL A 103 -25.30 12.15 18.81
C VAL A 103 -26.48 12.80 18.09
N GLN A 104 -27.68 12.84 18.70
CA GLN A 104 -28.84 13.52 18.11
C GLN A 104 -28.64 15.04 17.93
N ASN A 105 -27.71 15.64 18.66
CA ASN A 105 -27.43 17.07 18.60
C ASN A 105 -26.24 17.43 17.68
N ILE A 106 -25.52 16.43 17.16
CA ILE A 106 -24.36 16.66 16.28
C ILE A 106 -24.84 17.05 14.88
N SER A 107 -24.34 18.14 14.35
CA SER A 107 -24.54 18.55 12.94
C SER A 107 -23.30 18.25 12.10
N LEU A 108 -23.42 18.33 10.77
CA LEU A 108 -22.32 18.05 9.86
C LEU A 108 -21.26 19.18 9.87
N ALA A 109 -19.98 18.82 9.97
CA ALA A 109 -18.85 19.68 9.61
C ALA A 109 -18.39 19.33 8.19
N ASN A 110 -18.28 20.32 7.33
CA ASN A 110 -17.79 20.15 5.95
C ASN A 110 -16.28 20.22 5.94
N ILE A 111 -15.63 19.23 5.33
CA ILE A 111 -14.17 19.13 5.24
C ILE A 111 -13.79 19.17 3.76
N THR A 112 -13.00 20.16 3.37
CA THR A 112 -12.57 20.36 1.98
C THR A 112 -11.06 20.49 1.91
N PHE A 113 -10.43 19.70 1.05
CA PHE A 113 -9.00 19.75 0.80
C PHE A 113 -8.69 20.49 -0.50
N ASN A 114 -7.66 21.32 -0.42
CA ASN A 114 -6.97 21.89 -1.56
C ASN A 114 -5.50 21.49 -1.47
N ALA A 115 -4.96 20.95 -2.55
CA ALA A 115 -3.57 20.53 -2.63
C ALA A 115 -3.02 20.86 -4.02
N PRO A 116 -1.81 21.41 -4.15
CA PRO A 116 -1.18 21.56 -5.45
C PRO A 116 -0.86 20.18 -6.04
N ALA A 117 -0.63 20.13 -7.36
CA ALA A 117 -0.02 18.95 -7.96
C ALA A 117 1.42 18.82 -7.41
N GLY A 118 1.90 17.59 -7.30
CA GLY A 118 3.25 17.35 -6.78
C GLY A 118 3.71 15.93 -7.00
N ASN A 119 4.81 15.58 -6.35
CA ASN A 119 5.32 14.23 -6.31
C ASN A 119 5.85 13.89 -4.94
N TYR A 120 5.93 12.59 -4.66
CA TYR A 120 6.60 12.06 -3.48
C TYR A 120 7.25 10.73 -3.82
N THR A 121 8.25 10.34 -3.03
CA THR A 121 8.84 9.01 -3.08
C THR A 121 8.26 8.16 -1.95
N GLY A 122 7.77 6.97 -2.28
CA GLY A 122 7.30 5.99 -1.30
C GLY A 122 7.47 4.59 -1.84
N CYS A 123 7.76 3.61 -0.99
CA CYS A 123 7.92 2.21 -1.40
C CYS A 123 8.84 2.01 -2.62
N GLY A 124 9.91 2.81 -2.72
CA GLY A 124 10.87 2.77 -3.83
C GLY A 124 10.42 3.41 -5.15
N GLN A 125 9.23 3.99 -5.23
CA GLN A 125 8.67 4.63 -6.43
C GLN A 125 8.44 6.12 -6.24
N VAL A 126 8.59 6.89 -7.33
CA VAL A 126 8.14 8.29 -7.40
C VAL A 126 6.70 8.31 -7.90
N TYR A 127 5.79 8.80 -7.05
CA TYR A 127 4.39 8.99 -7.41
C TYR A 127 4.15 10.42 -7.84
N GLN A 128 3.44 10.60 -8.94
CA GLN A 128 2.89 11.90 -9.33
C GLN A 128 1.48 12.01 -8.78
N VAL A 129 1.19 13.11 -8.09
CA VAL A 129 -0.11 13.37 -7.46
C VAL A 129 -0.74 14.57 -8.14
N PRO A 130 -1.97 14.45 -8.69
CA PRO A 130 -2.66 15.59 -9.29
C PRO A 130 -3.04 16.62 -8.22
N ALA A 131 -3.24 17.87 -8.66
CA ALA A 131 -3.81 18.88 -7.79
C ALA A 131 -5.21 18.47 -7.33
N LEU A 132 -5.53 18.75 -6.07
CA LEU A 132 -6.89 18.71 -5.55
C LEU A 132 -7.41 20.12 -5.43
N LYS A 133 -8.58 20.36 -6.01
CA LYS A 133 -9.30 21.62 -5.86
C LYS A 133 -10.68 21.34 -5.32
N ASP A 134 -11.01 21.99 -4.21
CA ASP A 134 -12.31 21.90 -3.55
C ASP A 134 -12.78 20.46 -3.31
N TYR A 135 -11.85 19.55 -3.01
CA TYR A 135 -12.16 18.14 -2.78
C TYR A 135 -12.85 17.97 -1.43
N MET A 136 -14.16 17.78 -1.45
CA MET A 136 -14.96 17.61 -0.25
C MET A 136 -14.98 16.14 0.19
N ILE A 137 -14.70 15.90 1.48
CA ILE A 137 -14.72 14.55 2.06
C ILE A 137 -16.17 14.12 2.27
N ASP A 138 -16.55 12.97 1.72
CA ASP A 138 -17.80 12.30 2.06
C ASP A 138 -17.58 11.46 3.34
N PRO A 139 -18.23 11.81 4.47
CA PRO A 139 -18.01 11.15 5.75
C PRO A 139 -18.57 9.73 5.83
N LEU A 140 -19.38 9.32 4.86
CA LEU A 140 -19.98 7.98 4.78
C LEU A 140 -19.19 7.06 3.85
N SER A 141 -18.05 7.51 3.31
CA SER A 141 -17.27 6.77 2.33
C SER A 141 -15.79 6.64 2.72
N ILE A 142 -15.12 5.68 2.08
CA ILE A 142 -13.65 5.58 2.14
C ILE A 142 -13.07 6.53 1.09
N SER A 143 -12.27 7.50 1.52
CA SER A 143 -11.48 8.31 0.61
C SER A 143 -10.25 7.53 0.14
N ARG A 144 -10.11 7.41 -1.18
CA ARG A 144 -8.92 6.85 -1.87
C ARG A 144 -7.99 7.93 -2.40
N VAL A 145 -8.19 9.17 -1.96
CA VAL A 145 -7.27 10.28 -2.27
C VAL A 145 -5.95 10.02 -1.57
N SER A 146 -4.84 10.31 -2.26
CA SER A 146 -3.52 10.10 -1.69
C SER A 146 -3.36 10.87 -0.37
N SER A 147 -2.82 10.19 0.63
CA SER A 147 -2.54 10.77 1.93
C SER A 147 -1.58 11.96 1.81
N TRP A 148 -0.73 12.01 0.77
CA TRP A 148 0.12 13.17 0.46
C TRP A 148 -0.71 14.45 0.29
N SER A 149 -1.77 14.42 -0.52
CA SER A 149 -2.63 15.59 -0.72
C SER A 149 -3.37 15.97 0.56
N LEU A 150 -3.76 14.98 1.35
CA LEU A 150 -4.46 15.15 2.63
C LEU A 150 -3.54 15.66 3.76
N THR A 151 -2.24 15.89 3.51
CA THR A 151 -1.36 16.57 4.47
C THR A 151 -1.54 18.09 4.51
N ASN A 152 -2.14 18.67 3.47
CA ASN A 152 -2.47 20.09 3.44
C ASN A 152 -3.56 20.38 4.47
N ILE A 153 -3.49 21.53 5.13
CA ILE A 153 -4.49 21.96 6.11
C ILE A 153 -5.85 22.05 5.38
N PRO A 154 -6.88 21.28 5.79
CA PRO A 154 -8.18 21.35 5.15
C PRO A 154 -8.88 22.66 5.50
N LYS A 155 -9.79 23.08 4.64
CA LYS A 155 -10.85 24.01 5.02
C LYS A 155 -11.93 23.21 5.76
N VAL A 156 -12.18 23.56 7.02
CA VAL A 156 -13.25 22.95 7.81
C VAL A 156 -14.27 24.03 8.16
N THR A 157 -15.54 23.81 7.79
CA THR A 157 -16.62 24.77 8.03
C THR A 157 -17.85 24.11 8.64
N TRP A 158 -18.59 24.83 9.47
CA TRP A 158 -19.82 24.38 10.12
C TRP A 158 -20.81 25.53 10.36
N ASN A 159 -22.06 25.19 10.66
CA ASN A 159 -23.11 26.18 10.92
C ASN A 159 -23.05 26.66 12.38
N ALA A 160 -22.27 27.71 12.65
CA ALA A 160 -22.20 28.31 13.98
C ALA A 160 -23.54 28.95 14.38
N LYS A 161 -23.91 28.83 15.66
CA LYS A 161 -25.14 29.45 16.21
C LYS A 161 -25.10 30.98 16.16
N SER A 162 -23.90 31.58 16.30
CA SER A 162 -23.68 33.02 16.19
C SER A 162 -22.28 33.31 15.67
N GLN A 163 -22.07 34.50 15.07
CA GLN A 163 -20.79 34.91 14.48
C GLN A 163 -19.66 35.02 15.53
N ASN A 164 -19.99 35.30 16.79
CA ASN A 164 -19.02 35.50 17.87
C ASN A 164 -18.84 34.25 18.75
N THR A 165 -19.47 33.12 18.40
CA THR A 165 -19.26 31.87 19.13
C THR A 165 -17.90 31.31 18.75
N GLN A 166 -17.04 31.16 19.75
CA GLN A 166 -15.73 30.52 19.60
C GLN A 166 -15.84 29.00 19.72
N HIS A 167 -14.97 28.27 19.03
CA HIS A 167 -14.98 26.82 19.02
C HIS A 167 -13.58 26.21 19.10
N VAL A 168 -13.51 25.03 19.71
CA VAL A 168 -12.37 24.12 19.60
C VAL A 168 -12.64 23.14 18.47
N LEU A 169 -11.72 23.03 17.52
CA LEU A 169 -11.70 21.94 16.53
C LEU A 169 -10.62 20.93 16.91
N VAL A 170 -11.06 19.67 17.11
CA VAL A 170 -10.17 18.53 17.33
C VAL A 170 -10.17 17.65 16.09
N ILE A 171 -8.98 17.38 15.55
CA ILE A 171 -8.78 16.41 14.47
C ILE A 171 -8.03 15.22 15.08
N TRP A 172 -8.69 14.06 15.16
CA TRP A 172 -8.21 12.94 15.97
C TRP A 172 -8.38 11.60 15.26
N ASP A 173 -7.43 10.71 15.48
CA ASP A 173 -7.44 9.32 15.03
C ASP A 173 -7.98 8.43 16.18
N PRO A 174 -9.27 8.07 16.18
CA PRO A 174 -9.85 7.15 17.16
C PRO A 174 -9.25 5.74 17.11
N GLY A 175 -8.63 5.33 16.00
CA GLY A 175 -7.99 4.01 15.89
C GLY A 175 -6.71 3.91 16.71
N ASN A 176 -5.82 4.90 16.57
CA ASN A 176 -4.50 4.90 17.22
C ASN A 176 -4.37 5.92 18.38
N PHE A 177 -5.45 6.62 18.72
CA PHE A 177 -5.50 7.68 19.74
C PHE A 177 -4.52 8.84 19.47
N TYR A 178 -4.27 9.13 18.20
CA TYR A 178 -3.32 10.17 17.81
C TYR A 178 -4.04 11.49 17.48
N ASN A 179 -3.58 12.61 18.05
CA ASN A 179 -4.11 13.93 17.70
C ASN A 179 -3.42 14.44 16.43
N HIS A 180 -4.21 14.61 15.36
CA HIS A 180 -3.76 15.07 14.05
C HIS A 180 -3.81 16.58 13.88
N GLY A 181 -4.58 17.27 14.72
CA GLY A 181 -4.66 18.72 14.76
C GLY A 181 -5.52 19.16 15.93
N LEU A 182 -5.22 20.33 16.48
CA LEU A 182 -5.99 20.95 17.54
C LEU A 182 -5.97 22.45 17.39
N TYR A 183 -7.15 23.03 17.22
CA TYR A 183 -7.32 24.47 17.01
C TYR A 183 -8.31 25.00 18.04
N ILE A 184 -8.00 26.17 18.59
CA ILE A 184 -8.82 26.87 19.58
C ILE A 184 -9.23 28.23 19.01
N ASN A 185 -10.25 28.83 19.61
CA ASN A 185 -10.76 30.16 19.27
C ASN A 185 -11.17 30.26 17.79
N CYS A 186 -11.69 29.18 17.22
CA CYS A 186 -12.23 29.18 15.86
C CYS A 186 -13.55 29.98 15.85
N GLU A 187 -13.64 31.00 15.02
CA GLU A 187 -14.80 31.90 14.91
C GLU A 187 -15.54 31.72 13.59
N ASN A 188 -16.76 32.28 13.50
CA ASN A 188 -17.55 32.32 12.26
C ASN A 188 -17.79 30.96 11.60
N GLY A 189 -17.78 29.87 12.38
CA GLY A 189 -18.02 28.53 11.86
C GLY A 189 -16.92 28.02 10.93
N SER A 190 -15.67 28.45 11.10
CA SER A 190 -14.56 28.09 10.21
C SER A 190 -13.26 27.84 10.97
N LEU A 191 -12.43 26.94 10.44
CA LEU A 191 -11.05 26.75 10.88
C LEU A 191 -10.13 27.93 10.54
N GLU A 192 -10.43 28.70 9.49
CA GLU A 192 -9.52 29.73 8.94
C GLU A 192 -9.13 30.83 9.94
N GLY A 193 -9.98 31.11 10.94
CA GLY A 193 -9.69 32.06 12.03
C GLY A 193 -9.14 31.42 13.31
N GLY A 194 -8.98 30.10 13.35
CA GLY A 194 -8.56 29.38 14.55
C GLY A 194 -7.06 29.47 14.84
N VAL A 195 -6.69 29.41 16.11
CA VAL A 195 -5.30 29.35 16.56
C VAL A 195 -4.88 27.90 16.72
N ALA A 196 -3.86 27.49 15.98
CA ALA A 196 -3.32 26.13 16.05
C ALA A 196 -2.53 25.91 17.35
N VAL A 197 -3.08 25.09 18.26
CA VAL A 197 -2.32 24.58 19.42
C VAL A 197 -1.40 23.44 18.97
N ARG A 198 -1.94 22.55 18.12
CA ARG A 198 -1.17 21.56 17.38
C ARG A 198 -1.50 21.69 15.89
N PRO A 199 -0.54 22.11 15.05
CA PRO A 199 -0.76 22.21 13.61
C PRO A 199 -1.20 20.89 13.01
N PHE A 200 -2.05 20.96 11.99
CA PHE A 200 -2.47 19.77 11.26
C PHE A 200 -1.30 19.20 10.44
N PHE A 201 -1.10 17.88 10.50
CA PHE A 201 0.00 17.21 9.76
C PHE A 201 -0.45 16.09 8.82
N GLY A 202 -1.76 15.99 8.57
CA GLY A 202 -2.35 14.99 7.67
C GLY A 202 -2.67 13.66 8.33
N PRO A 203 -3.64 12.89 7.81
CA PRO A 203 -3.86 11.52 8.22
C PRO A 203 -2.67 10.65 7.78
N LEU A 204 -2.27 9.68 8.61
CA LEU A 204 -1.18 8.75 8.32
C LEU A 204 -1.62 7.33 8.68
N ASN A 205 -2.19 6.62 7.72
CA ASN A 205 -2.56 5.22 7.89
C ASN A 205 -1.53 4.32 7.21
N ALA A 206 -0.63 3.70 7.96
CA ALA A 206 0.30 2.72 7.39
C ALA A 206 -0.31 1.31 7.29
N TYR A 207 -1.47 1.08 7.87
CA TYR A 207 -2.10 -0.24 7.91
C TYR A 207 -3.09 -0.39 6.76
N LEU A 208 -3.19 -1.60 6.22
CA LEU A 208 -3.99 -1.88 5.02
C LEU A 208 -5.49 -1.77 5.28
N ARG A 209 -5.90 -1.93 6.54
CA ARG A 209 -7.27 -1.67 6.97
C ARG A 209 -7.54 -0.18 6.89
N ALA A 210 -8.75 0.18 6.48
CA ALA A 210 -9.16 1.57 6.51
C ALA A 210 -9.09 2.11 7.95
N ASN A 211 -8.60 3.33 8.12
CA ASN A 211 -8.58 4.02 9.39
C ASN A 211 -9.36 5.33 9.32
N THR A 212 -10.09 5.63 10.38
CA THR A 212 -11.01 6.77 10.43
C THR A 212 -10.42 7.88 11.29
N TYR A 213 -10.64 9.11 10.83
CA TYR A 213 -10.26 10.35 11.49
C TYR A 213 -11.53 11.15 11.75
N VAL A 214 -11.67 11.70 12.95
CA VAL A 214 -12.82 12.53 13.34
C VAL A 214 -12.39 13.99 13.43
N PHE A 215 -13.22 14.86 12.85
CA PHE A 215 -13.15 16.31 12.98
C PHE A 215 -14.30 16.73 13.90
N ALA A 216 -14.03 16.96 15.18
CA ALA A 216 -15.03 17.27 16.18
C ALA A 216 -14.94 18.73 16.62
N VAL A 217 -16.07 19.44 16.59
CA VAL A 217 -16.17 20.86 16.96
C VAL A 217 -16.91 21.00 18.27
N PHE A 218 -16.33 21.73 19.23
CA PHE A 218 -16.91 22.00 20.55
C PHE A 218 -17.08 23.51 20.75
N GLU A 219 -18.24 23.95 21.25
CA GLU A 219 -18.47 25.36 21.60
C GLU A 219 -17.66 25.75 22.83
N GLN A 220 -16.91 26.86 22.74
CA GLN A 220 -16.19 27.45 23.86
C GLN A 220 -17.08 28.38 24.68
N THR A 221 -16.86 28.35 25.99
CA THR A 221 -17.47 29.29 26.94
C THR A 221 -16.64 30.57 27.10
N ARG A 222 -15.36 30.54 26.68
CA ARG A 222 -14.41 31.64 26.77
C ARG A 222 -13.26 31.47 25.78
N VAL A 223 -12.55 32.57 25.52
CA VAL A 223 -11.25 32.56 24.82
C VAL A 223 -10.28 31.69 25.60
N ILE A 224 -9.62 30.75 24.92
CA ILE A 224 -8.57 29.92 25.49
C ILE A 224 -7.22 30.57 25.22
N ASP A 225 -6.39 30.71 26.26
CA ASP A 225 -5.02 31.16 26.12
C ASP A 225 -4.15 30.08 25.46
N ILE A 226 -3.42 30.45 24.40
CA ILE A 226 -2.62 29.53 23.61
C ILE A 226 -1.46 28.94 24.40
N ASN A 227 -0.83 29.71 25.28
CA ASN A 227 0.32 29.23 26.06
C ASN A 227 -0.12 28.20 27.10
N ALA A 228 -1.26 28.41 27.75
CA ALA A 228 -1.87 27.45 28.65
C ALA A 228 -2.24 26.15 27.91
N ALA A 229 -2.85 26.25 26.73
CA ALA A 229 -3.20 25.09 25.92
C ALA A 229 -1.96 24.31 25.44
N GLN A 230 -0.91 24.99 24.99
CA GLN A 230 0.35 24.37 24.60
C GLN A 230 1.06 23.71 25.79
N SER A 231 1.09 24.36 26.94
CA SER A 231 1.69 23.81 28.17
C SER A 231 0.95 22.55 28.63
N PHE A 232 -0.38 22.55 28.55
CA PHE A 232 -1.18 21.36 28.84
C PHE A 232 -0.81 20.19 27.94
N ILE A 233 -0.68 20.43 26.62
CA ILE A 233 -0.33 19.39 25.66
C ILE A 233 1.08 18.87 25.87
N GLN A 234 2.06 19.75 26.12
CA GLN A 234 3.44 19.35 26.35
C GLN A 234 3.58 18.49 27.62
N GLY A 235 2.73 18.72 28.62
CA GLY A 235 2.66 17.88 29.82
C GLY A 235 1.98 16.52 29.61
N GLN A 236 1.38 16.26 28.45
CA GLN A 236 0.70 15.00 28.13
C GLN A 236 1.47 14.26 27.02
N GLY A 237 1.85 13.00 27.27
CA GLY A 237 2.50 12.17 26.23
C GLY A 237 1.59 11.96 25.00
N THR A 238 0.30 11.69 25.23
CA THR A 238 -0.71 11.53 24.19
C THR A 238 -1.96 12.32 24.57
N ILE A 239 -2.36 13.26 23.71
CA ILE A 239 -3.56 14.09 23.96
C ILE A 239 -4.81 13.22 23.78
N GLN A 240 -5.55 13.01 24.86
CA GLN A 240 -6.93 12.52 24.79
C GLN A 240 -7.89 13.72 24.65
N PRO A 241 -8.71 13.81 23.60
CA PRO A 241 -9.63 14.92 23.39
C PRO A 241 -10.50 15.23 24.62
N ALA A 242 -11.07 14.21 25.25
CA ALA A 242 -11.89 14.36 26.46
C ALA A 242 -11.19 15.14 27.58
N GLN A 243 -9.88 14.90 27.80
CA GLN A 243 -9.12 15.60 28.84
C GLN A 243 -8.90 17.07 28.50
N PHE A 244 -8.60 17.38 27.24
CA PHE A 244 -8.44 18.77 26.79
C PHE A 244 -9.76 19.54 26.88
N ILE A 245 -10.86 18.93 26.42
CA ILE A 245 -12.20 19.52 26.46
C ILE A 245 -12.63 19.78 27.91
N LYS A 246 -12.37 18.83 28.82
CA LYS A 246 -12.61 18.98 30.26
C LYS A 246 -11.84 20.17 30.85
N ALA A 247 -10.57 20.34 30.47
CA ALA A 247 -9.70 21.37 31.03
C ALA A 247 -10.05 22.79 30.54
N PHE A 248 -10.38 22.95 29.26
CA PHE A 248 -10.47 24.27 28.63
C PHE A 248 -11.88 24.71 28.20
N VAL A 249 -12.81 23.77 28.01
CA VAL A 249 -14.15 24.07 27.47
C VAL A 249 -15.19 23.96 28.58
N SER A 250 -15.51 22.74 29.02
CA SER A 250 -16.26 22.42 30.24
C SER A 250 -16.24 20.90 30.48
N ASN A 251 -16.51 20.46 31.71
CA ASN A 251 -16.60 19.03 32.05
C ASN A 251 -17.67 18.27 31.25
N ASN A 252 -18.73 18.95 30.82
CA ASN A 252 -19.87 18.35 30.12
C ASN A 252 -19.99 18.84 28.67
N SER A 253 -18.91 19.40 28.11
CA SER A 253 -18.91 19.89 26.74
C SER A 253 -19.05 18.74 25.77
N ARG A 254 -20.01 18.89 24.85
CA ARG A 254 -20.37 17.91 23.83
C ARG A 254 -19.96 18.46 22.46
N PRO A 255 -19.59 17.59 21.50
CA PRO A 255 -19.37 18.04 20.13
C PRO A 255 -20.69 18.54 19.55
N VAL A 256 -20.68 19.71 18.93
CA VAL A 256 -21.84 20.30 18.25
C VAL A 256 -21.83 20.01 16.76
N HIS A 257 -20.64 19.79 16.19
CA HIS A 257 -20.47 19.35 14.81
C HIS A 257 -19.42 18.26 14.72
N ALA A 258 -19.59 17.36 13.74
CA ALA A 258 -18.62 16.32 13.44
C ALA A 258 -18.51 16.11 11.92
N GLY A 259 -17.33 15.68 11.49
CA GLY A 259 -17.09 15.08 10.18
C GLY A 259 -16.19 13.88 10.35
N LEU A 260 -16.32 12.90 9.45
CA LEU A 260 -15.46 11.73 9.39
C LEU A 260 -14.67 11.75 8.09
N MET A 261 -13.44 11.25 8.16
CA MET A 261 -12.61 10.96 7.01
C MET A 261 -12.01 9.59 7.21
N THR A 262 -12.39 8.63 6.36
CA THR A 262 -11.84 7.27 6.41
C THR A 262 -10.89 7.09 5.25
N ILE A 263 -9.63 6.70 5.51
CA ILE A 263 -8.62 6.49 4.46
C ILE A 263 -8.01 5.08 4.56
N VAL A 264 -7.60 4.53 3.42
CA VAL A 264 -6.77 3.32 3.35
C VAL A 264 -5.30 3.69 3.28
N ALA A 265 -4.41 2.73 3.55
CA ALA A 265 -2.98 2.93 3.33
C ALA A 265 -2.68 3.22 1.86
N ASP A 266 -1.73 4.13 1.64
CA ASP A 266 -1.08 4.35 0.36
C ASP A 266 0.45 4.36 0.54
N ALA A 267 1.18 4.41 -0.57
CA ALA A 267 2.64 4.39 -0.51
C ALA A 267 3.23 5.57 0.27
N HIS A 268 2.57 6.74 0.25
CA HIS A 268 3.01 7.91 1.02
C HIS A 268 2.88 7.67 2.53
N SER A 269 1.74 7.21 3.01
CA SER A 269 1.51 7.00 4.45
C SER A 269 2.37 5.88 4.99
N VAL A 270 2.52 4.78 4.24
CA VAL A 270 3.40 3.67 4.60
C VAL A 270 4.84 4.12 4.70
N GLN A 271 5.37 4.81 3.67
CA GLN A 271 6.76 5.28 3.69
C GLN A 271 6.99 6.28 4.83
N ARG A 272 6.09 7.23 5.03
CA ARG A 272 6.26 8.26 6.06
C ARG A 272 6.26 7.68 7.47
N ILE A 273 5.52 6.61 7.73
CA ILE A 273 5.56 5.90 9.01
C ILE A 273 6.85 5.08 9.14
N ALA A 274 7.25 4.37 8.08
CA ALA A 274 8.51 3.64 8.06
C ALA A 274 9.71 4.57 8.37
N ASP A 275 9.75 5.75 7.74
CA ASP A 275 10.83 6.73 7.91
C ASP A 275 10.86 7.42 9.28
N ARG A 276 9.69 7.62 9.91
CA ARG A 276 9.59 8.39 11.16
C ARG A 276 9.67 7.54 12.41
N ILE A 277 9.02 6.39 12.39
CA ILE A 277 8.82 5.58 13.61
C ILE A 277 9.64 4.30 13.54
N PHE A 278 10.11 3.88 12.36
CA PHE A 278 10.89 2.64 12.16
C PHE A 278 10.22 1.40 12.80
N ILE A 279 8.89 1.33 12.80
CA ILE A 279 8.16 0.19 13.38
C ILE A 279 7.73 -0.81 12.30
N VAL A 280 7.20 -0.33 11.17
CA VAL A 280 6.64 -1.22 10.14
C VAL A 280 6.91 -0.71 8.72
N ASN A 281 7.29 -1.60 7.82
CA ASN A 281 7.37 -1.40 6.38
C ASN A 281 6.29 -2.22 5.65
N ASN A 282 5.09 -1.66 5.49
CA ASN A 282 3.96 -2.32 4.84
C ASN A 282 3.97 -2.27 3.31
N CYS A 283 5.05 -1.79 2.68
CA CYS A 283 5.14 -1.74 1.22
C CYS A 283 4.95 -3.11 0.54
N PRO A 284 5.47 -4.24 1.06
CA PRO A 284 5.22 -5.57 0.50
C PRO A 284 3.74 -5.92 0.40
N TYR A 285 2.92 -5.49 1.34
CA TYR A 285 1.48 -5.72 1.25
C TYR A 285 0.82 -4.91 0.13
N LEU A 286 1.23 -3.65 -0.08
CA LEU A 286 0.76 -2.86 -1.22
C LEU A 286 1.18 -3.50 -2.56
N ILE A 287 2.35 -4.13 -2.62
CA ILE A 287 2.80 -4.90 -3.78
C ILE A 287 1.86 -6.08 -4.04
N SER A 288 1.45 -6.80 -2.99
CA SER A 288 0.54 -7.95 -3.14
C SER A 288 -0.87 -7.58 -3.60
N GLN A 289 -1.27 -6.32 -3.43
CA GLN A 289 -2.56 -5.81 -3.92
C GLN A 289 -2.56 -5.53 -5.42
N LEU A 290 -1.40 -5.48 -6.08
CA LEU A 290 -1.32 -5.17 -7.51
C LEU A 290 -1.97 -6.27 -8.35
N ASP A 291 -2.82 -5.87 -9.30
CA ASP A 291 -3.54 -6.79 -10.20
C ASP A 291 -2.59 -7.78 -10.87
N THR A 292 -1.41 -7.31 -11.32
CA THR A 292 -0.38 -8.17 -11.93
C THR A 292 -0.03 -9.36 -11.03
N PHE A 293 0.18 -9.15 -9.74
CA PHE A 293 0.50 -10.24 -8.83
C PHE A 293 -0.72 -11.15 -8.57
N GLN A 294 -1.91 -10.58 -8.36
CA GLN A 294 -3.13 -11.36 -8.15
C GLN A 294 -3.42 -12.28 -9.35
N THR A 295 -3.28 -11.77 -10.57
CA THR A 295 -3.44 -12.57 -11.80
C THR A 295 -2.41 -13.70 -11.84
N VAL A 296 -1.14 -13.42 -11.51
CA VAL A 296 -0.09 -14.45 -11.48
C VAL A 296 -0.38 -15.51 -10.42
N ALA A 297 -0.73 -15.10 -9.20
CA ALA A 297 -1.01 -16.02 -8.10
C ALA A 297 -2.16 -16.97 -8.44
N ASN A 298 -3.21 -16.46 -9.08
CA ASN A 298 -4.33 -17.28 -9.56
C ASN A 298 -3.92 -18.19 -10.72
N ALA A 299 -3.23 -17.67 -11.73
CA ALA A 299 -2.86 -18.42 -12.93
C ALA A 299 -1.83 -19.53 -12.66
N THR A 300 -0.98 -19.36 -11.64
CA THR A 300 0.06 -20.33 -11.26
C THR A 300 -0.33 -21.16 -10.03
N GLU A 301 -1.56 -20.98 -9.54
CA GLU A 301 -2.10 -21.66 -8.35
C GLU A 301 -1.17 -21.57 -7.13
N LEU A 302 -0.61 -20.39 -6.87
CA LEU A 302 0.27 -20.19 -5.72
C LEU A 302 -0.47 -20.49 -4.40
N PRO A 303 0.20 -21.08 -3.40
CA PRO A 303 -0.37 -21.26 -2.07
C PRO A 303 -0.40 -19.91 -1.33
N VAL A 304 -1.44 -19.14 -1.59
CA VAL A 304 -1.63 -17.79 -1.03
C VAL A 304 -2.74 -17.76 -0.01
N SER A 305 -2.49 -17.10 1.12
CA SER A 305 -3.53 -16.72 2.07
C SER A 305 -3.84 -15.24 1.90
N TRP A 306 -5.01 -14.96 1.34
CA TRP A 306 -5.50 -13.59 1.18
C TRP A 306 -6.16 -13.12 2.47
N SER A 307 -6.08 -11.82 2.74
CA SER A 307 -6.96 -11.17 3.70
C SER A 307 -8.40 -11.43 3.28
N ASN A 308 -9.20 -12.04 4.14
CA ASN A 308 -10.59 -12.34 3.83
C ASN A 308 -11.27 -11.09 3.27
N ASN A 309 -11.84 -11.20 2.06
CA ASN A 309 -12.86 -10.28 1.57
C ASN A 309 -14.06 -10.46 2.49
N SER A 310 -14.04 -9.91 3.71
CA SER A 310 -15.22 -9.96 4.57
C SER A 310 -16.32 -9.25 3.79
N THR A 311 -17.29 -10.04 3.33
CA THR A 311 -18.50 -9.57 2.65
C THR A 311 -19.39 -8.74 3.56
N SER A 312 -19.00 -8.51 4.82
CA SER A 312 -19.65 -7.53 5.68
C SER A 312 -19.34 -6.13 5.17
N MET A 313 -20.42 -5.39 4.86
CA MET A 313 -20.58 -3.99 4.43
C MET A 313 -19.85 -2.92 5.28
N SER A 314 -18.81 -3.28 6.02
CA SER A 314 -17.97 -2.32 6.74
C SER A 314 -17.16 -1.48 5.77
N LEU A 315 -16.90 -0.22 6.12
CA LEU A 315 -16.02 0.73 5.44
C LEU A 315 -14.53 0.28 5.40
N ASN A 316 -14.26 -1.03 5.40
CA ASN A 316 -12.95 -1.66 5.51
C ASN A 316 -12.48 -2.33 4.21
N SER A 317 -13.17 -2.19 3.06
CA SER A 317 -12.77 -2.91 1.83
C SER A 317 -11.55 -2.29 1.14
N SER A 318 -10.37 -2.56 1.70
CA SER A 318 -9.10 -2.54 0.98
C SER A 318 -9.08 -3.67 -0.06
N ALA A 319 -8.26 -3.53 -1.10
CA ALA A 319 -7.96 -4.65 -1.98
C ALA A 319 -7.38 -5.83 -1.15
N PRO A 320 -7.70 -7.09 -1.49
CA PRO A 320 -7.15 -8.24 -0.79
C PRO A 320 -5.62 -8.22 -0.88
N TYR A 321 -4.96 -8.58 0.20
CA TYR A 321 -3.50 -8.62 0.31
C TYR A 321 -3.06 -9.95 0.92
N LEU A 322 -1.80 -10.33 0.73
CA LEU A 322 -1.26 -11.55 1.33
C LEU A 322 -1.04 -11.38 2.83
N THR A 323 -1.66 -12.22 3.65
CA THR A 323 -1.50 -12.16 5.12
C THR A 323 -0.24 -12.84 5.63
N THR A 324 0.45 -13.63 4.78
CA THR A 324 1.66 -14.37 5.14
C THR A 324 2.96 -13.57 4.97
N LEU A 325 2.90 -12.37 4.37
CA LEU A 325 4.11 -11.57 4.17
C LEU A 325 4.69 -11.14 5.51
N THR A 326 5.96 -11.43 5.70
CA THR A 326 6.75 -11.12 6.90
C THR A 326 8.08 -10.43 6.56
N THR A 327 8.50 -10.52 5.30
CA THR A 327 9.81 -10.07 4.81
C THR A 327 9.66 -9.16 3.60
N SER A 328 10.32 -8.01 3.64
CA SER A 328 10.54 -7.15 2.47
C SER A 328 11.78 -7.61 1.71
N ILE A 329 11.69 -7.59 0.37
CA ILE A 329 12.78 -7.94 -0.54
C ILE A 329 13.22 -6.66 -1.26
N ASP A 330 14.41 -6.15 -0.93
CA ASP A 330 15.07 -5.11 -1.73
C ASP A 330 16.02 -5.79 -2.72
N VAL A 331 15.87 -5.47 -4.00
CA VAL A 331 16.65 -6.04 -5.09
C VAL A 331 17.32 -4.93 -5.86
N ARG A 332 18.65 -4.98 -5.91
CA ARG A 332 19.48 -4.00 -6.61
C ARG A 332 20.40 -4.66 -7.60
N TYR A 333 20.30 -4.24 -8.85
CA TYR A 333 21.21 -4.60 -9.91
C TYR A 333 22.33 -3.58 -10.03
N TYR A 334 23.56 -4.07 -10.19
CA TYR A 334 24.71 -3.29 -10.59
C TYR A 334 25.16 -3.78 -11.95
N THR A 335 25.16 -2.88 -12.92
CA THR A 335 25.50 -3.18 -14.31
C THR A 335 26.79 -2.47 -14.66
N ASP A 336 27.76 -3.21 -15.18
CA ASP A 336 28.95 -2.66 -15.83
C ASP A 336 28.68 -2.27 -17.28
N ASP A 337 29.58 -1.46 -17.84
CA ASP A 337 29.59 -1.12 -19.26
C ASP A 337 29.55 -2.41 -20.09
N PHE A 338 28.64 -2.47 -21.05
CA PHE A 338 28.43 -3.63 -21.90
C PHE A 338 28.15 -3.19 -23.32
N SER A 339 28.72 -3.90 -24.29
CA SER A 339 28.46 -3.64 -25.69
C SER A 339 28.53 -4.92 -26.51
N VAL A 340 27.62 -5.03 -27.48
CA VAL A 340 27.51 -6.17 -28.38
C VAL A 340 26.91 -5.74 -29.71
N GLU A 341 27.28 -6.41 -30.79
CA GLU A 341 26.55 -6.27 -32.04
C GLU A 341 25.25 -7.07 -31.98
N SER A 342 24.12 -6.37 -32.06
CA SER A 342 22.78 -6.96 -32.16
C SER A 342 22.13 -6.52 -33.46
N CYS A 343 21.77 -7.48 -34.32
CA CYS A 343 21.03 -7.18 -35.56
C CYS A 343 21.70 -6.10 -36.43
N CYS A 344 23.02 -6.23 -36.67
CA CYS A 344 23.84 -5.26 -37.42
C CYS A 344 23.97 -3.87 -36.76
N THR A 345 23.57 -3.70 -35.50
CA THR A 345 23.70 -2.45 -34.76
C THR A 345 24.54 -2.64 -33.51
N GLN A 346 25.43 -1.69 -33.21
CA GLN A 346 26.18 -1.71 -31.95
C GLN A 346 25.25 -1.31 -30.80
N TYR A 347 24.85 -2.30 -30.01
CA TYR A 347 24.09 -2.08 -28.79
C TYR A 347 25.07 -1.86 -27.63
N SER A 348 24.80 -0.86 -26.79
CA SER A 348 25.57 -0.64 -25.58
C SER A 348 24.70 -0.15 -24.43
N VAL A 349 25.08 -0.53 -23.22
CA VAL A 349 24.60 0.06 -21.98
C VAL A 349 25.79 0.54 -21.18
N THR A 350 25.68 1.72 -20.59
CA THR A 350 26.68 2.25 -19.69
C THR A 350 26.43 1.73 -18.28
N ARG A 351 27.48 1.75 -17.49
CA ARG A 351 27.45 1.37 -16.08
C ARG A 351 26.39 2.13 -15.30
N GLY A 352 25.72 1.44 -14.39
CA GLY A 352 24.69 2.02 -13.54
C GLY A 352 24.13 1.04 -12.54
N SER A 353 23.14 1.50 -11.78
CA SER A 353 22.38 0.65 -10.85
C SER A 353 20.90 0.75 -11.13
N TYR A 354 20.18 -0.34 -10.92
CA TYR A 354 18.72 -0.38 -11.00
C TYR A 354 18.16 -0.99 -9.72
N ILE A 355 17.21 -0.30 -9.08
CA ILE A 355 16.46 -0.80 -7.93
C ILE A 355 15.14 -1.32 -8.47
N VAL A 356 14.80 -2.56 -8.14
CA VAL A 356 13.54 -3.17 -8.55
C VAL A 356 12.37 -2.39 -7.98
N ASN A 357 11.41 -2.06 -8.84
CA ASN A 357 10.27 -1.25 -8.49
C ASN A 357 8.97 -1.87 -9.02
N PRO A 358 8.22 -2.57 -8.17
CA PRO A 358 6.99 -3.26 -8.56
C PRO A 358 5.81 -2.31 -8.84
N PHE A 359 5.90 -1.04 -8.43
CA PHE A 359 4.87 -0.03 -8.70
C PHE A 359 5.10 0.70 -10.03
N SER A 360 6.25 0.48 -10.67
CA SER A 360 6.52 1.05 -11.99
C SER A 360 5.79 0.27 -13.07
N LYS A 361 5.23 1.00 -14.04
CA LYS A 361 4.73 0.43 -15.30
C LYS A 361 5.82 0.39 -16.37
N ASP A 362 6.95 1.05 -16.12
CA ASP A 362 8.06 1.11 -17.07
C ASP A 362 8.80 -0.24 -17.09
N THR A 363 9.27 -0.62 -18.28
CA THR A 363 10.06 -1.82 -18.48
C THR A 363 11.54 -1.54 -18.22
N VAL A 364 12.25 -2.49 -17.63
CA VAL A 364 13.71 -2.46 -17.54
C VAL A 364 14.32 -3.20 -18.72
N ARG A 365 15.44 -2.67 -19.23
CA ARG A 365 16.23 -3.32 -20.28
C ARG A 365 16.90 -4.57 -19.74
N PRO A 366 16.73 -5.76 -20.36
CA PRO A 366 17.42 -6.99 -20.00
C PRO A 366 18.93 -6.82 -19.80
N ALA A 367 19.59 -5.98 -20.59
CA ALA A 367 21.00 -5.65 -20.42
C ALA A 367 21.34 -5.07 -19.05
N ASN A 368 20.46 -4.27 -18.45
CA ASN A 368 20.63 -3.63 -17.13
C ASN A 368 20.39 -4.59 -15.95
N VAL A 369 19.79 -5.74 -16.23
CA VAL A 369 19.45 -6.77 -15.24
C VAL A 369 20.02 -8.13 -15.69
N ARG A 370 21.10 -8.13 -16.47
CA ARG A 370 21.70 -9.35 -17.02
C ARG A 370 22.57 -10.11 -16.00
N ILE A 371 23.10 -9.40 -15.00
CA ILE A 371 23.97 -9.94 -13.95
C ILE A 371 23.14 -10.17 -12.69
N LYS A 372 23.53 -11.17 -11.90
CA LYS A 372 22.92 -11.49 -10.59
C LYS A 372 22.78 -10.24 -9.71
N PRO A 373 21.59 -9.95 -9.15
CA PRO A 373 21.39 -8.79 -8.29
C PRO A 373 21.95 -9.01 -6.88
N ASN A 374 22.15 -7.92 -6.15
CA ASN A 374 22.21 -7.93 -4.70
C ASN A 374 20.78 -7.95 -4.15
N VAL A 375 20.50 -8.89 -3.23
CA VAL A 375 19.19 -9.02 -2.59
C VAL A 375 19.37 -8.85 -1.08
N GLN A 376 18.60 -7.94 -0.51
CA GLN A 376 18.54 -7.70 0.92
C GLN A 376 17.14 -8.08 1.43
N LEU A 377 17.11 -8.90 2.48
CA LEU A 377 15.88 -9.31 3.15
C LEU A 377 15.77 -8.58 4.49
N THR A 378 14.64 -7.95 4.74
CA THR A 378 14.39 -7.21 6.00
C THR A 378 13.00 -7.51 6.54
N ALA A 379 12.83 -7.57 7.86
CA ALA A 379 11.52 -7.81 8.46
C ALA A 379 10.56 -6.66 8.11
N ILE A 380 9.31 -6.99 7.83
CA ILE A 380 8.25 -5.99 7.66
C ILE A 380 7.98 -5.28 8.98
N ASP A 381 7.94 -6.02 10.08
CA ASP A 381 7.83 -5.48 11.42
C ASP A 381 9.23 -5.40 12.05
N PHE A 382 9.73 -4.17 12.20
CA PHE A 382 11.06 -3.92 12.77
C PHE A 382 11.08 -4.15 14.29
N GLY A 383 9.92 -4.15 14.95
CA GLY A 383 9.80 -4.49 16.37
C GLY A 383 10.08 -5.98 16.64
N SER A 384 9.85 -6.84 15.65
CA SER A 384 10.12 -8.28 15.71
C SER A 384 11.41 -8.65 14.98
N THR A 385 12.55 -8.09 15.40
CA THR A 385 13.89 -8.47 14.87
C THR A 385 14.18 -9.98 14.92
N GLY A 386 13.46 -10.74 15.74
CA GLY A 386 13.49 -12.21 15.76
C GLY A 386 12.79 -12.89 14.56
N GLY A 387 11.95 -12.20 13.81
CA GLY A 387 11.05 -12.79 12.80
C GLY A 387 11.73 -13.37 11.56
N ILE A 388 12.96 -12.98 11.26
CA ILE A 388 13.78 -13.58 10.18
C ILE A 388 14.94 -14.41 10.74
N THR A 389 15.32 -14.19 12.00
CA THR A 389 16.46 -14.87 12.61
C THR A 389 16.08 -16.30 12.98
N GLY A 390 16.86 -17.29 12.52
CA GLY A 390 16.60 -18.72 12.77
C GLY A 390 15.63 -19.38 11.79
N GLU A 391 14.99 -18.60 10.92
CA GLU A 391 14.16 -19.10 9.83
C GLU A 391 15.01 -19.38 8.59
N THR A 392 14.55 -20.34 7.77
CA THR A 392 15.18 -20.69 6.50
C THR A 392 14.24 -20.38 5.35
N TYR A 393 14.79 -19.83 4.27
CA TYR A 393 14.01 -19.38 3.11
C TYR A 393 14.51 -19.98 1.79
N THR A 394 13.61 -19.98 0.82
CA THR A 394 13.93 -20.20 -0.60
C THR A 394 13.55 -18.96 -1.40
N LEU A 395 14.47 -18.46 -2.21
CA LEU A 395 14.24 -17.35 -3.15
C LEU A 395 14.09 -17.90 -4.56
N PHE A 396 12.96 -17.58 -5.19
CA PHE A 396 12.72 -17.81 -6.61
C PHE A 396 12.78 -16.49 -7.37
N VAL A 397 13.37 -16.51 -8.56
CA VAL A 397 13.11 -15.54 -9.62
C VAL A 397 12.46 -16.28 -10.78
N VAL A 398 11.23 -15.92 -11.11
CA VAL A 398 10.44 -16.60 -12.15
C VAL A 398 9.86 -15.63 -13.17
N ASP A 399 9.89 -16.03 -14.43
CA ASP A 399 9.18 -15.38 -15.52
C ASP A 399 7.84 -16.09 -15.71
N VAL A 400 6.77 -15.34 -15.47
CA VAL A 400 5.40 -15.87 -15.41
C VAL A 400 4.57 -15.47 -16.64
N ALA A 401 5.17 -14.82 -17.64
CA ALA A 401 4.42 -14.31 -18.79
C ALA A 401 3.65 -15.41 -19.53
N ALA A 402 4.22 -16.62 -19.64
CA ALA A 402 3.56 -17.75 -20.27
C ALA A 402 2.28 -18.18 -19.55
N ALA A 403 2.28 -18.15 -18.21
CA ALA A 403 1.12 -18.47 -17.40
C ALA A 403 0.03 -17.39 -17.46
N LEU A 404 0.36 -16.17 -17.90
CA LEU A 404 -0.57 -15.05 -18.01
C LEU A 404 -1.28 -14.97 -19.37
N LEU A 405 -0.96 -15.86 -20.32
CA LEU A 405 -1.66 -15.89 -21.60
C LEU A 405 -3.13 -16.32 -21.39
N PRO A 406 -4.12 -15.68 -22.04
CA PRO A 406 -5.55 -16.01 -21.86
C PRO A 406 -5.89 -17.48 -22.11
N ASP A 407 -5.16 -18.13 -23.02
CA ASP A 407 -5.36 -19.53 -23.43
C ASP A 407 -4.26 -20.46 -22.87
N ALA A 408 -3.57 -20.07 -21.79
CA ALA A 408 -2.53 -20.90 -21.18
C ALA A 408 -3.12 -22.21 -20.65
N GLN A 409 -2.91 -23.31 -21.39
CA GLN A 409 -3.27 -24.66 -20.94
C GLN A 409 -2.24 -25.24 -19.95
N ASP A 410 -1.05 -24.64 -19.90
CA ASP A 410 0.08 -25.04 -19.06
C ASP A 410 0.53 -23.84 -18.20
N PRO A 411 0.32 -23.86 -16.87
CA PRO A 411 0.72 -22.77 -15.97
C PRO A 411 2.23 -22.80 -15.64
N ALA A 412 3.06 -23.50 -16.42
CA ALA A 412 4.50 -23.54 -16.20
C ALA A 412 5.14 -22.15 -16.32
N VAL A 413 6.05 -21.87 -15.39
CA VAL A 413 6.87 -20.66 -15.32
C VAL A 413 8.31 -20.99 -15.68
N VAL A 414 9.09 -20.00 -16.11
CA VAL A 414 10.53 -20.17 -16.36
C VAL A 414 11.31 -19.70 -15.14
N THR A 415 12.14 -20.56 -14.57
CA THR A 415 13.03 -20.24 -13.44
C THR A 415 14.26 -19.51 -13.96
N HIS A 416 14.45 -18.30 -13.48
CA HIS A 416 15.60 -17.45 -13.77
C HIS A 416 16.64 -17.46 -12.64
N TRP A 417 16.26 -17.77 -11.41
CA TRP A 417 17.19 -17.94 -10.29
C TRP A 417 16.49 -18.73 -9.19
N LEU A 418 17.21 -19.63 -8.53
CA LEU A 418 16.69 -20.39 -7.41
C LEU A 418 17.78 -20.59 -6.36
N VAL A 419 17.55 -20.06 -5.17
CA VAL A 419 18.43 -20.21 -4.02
C VAL A 419 17.62 -20.81 -2.88
N THR A 420 18.02 -21.97 -2.38
CA THR A 420 17.37 -22.63 -1.23
C THR A 420 18.23 -22.45 0.01
N ASN A 421 17.71 -22.85 1.17
CA ASN A 421 18.46 -22.93 2.43
C ASN A 421 19.09 -21.61 2.88
N ILE A 422 18.48 -20.48 2.52
CA ILE A 422 18.89 -19.13 2.90
C ILE A 422 18.68 -18.96 4.40
N LYS A 423 19.73 -18.58 5.13
CA LYS A 423 19.71 -18.38 6.58
C LYS A 423 19.98 -16.92 6.94
N ASN A 424 19.49 -16.50 8.10
CA ASN A 424 19.81 -15.20 8.70
C ASN A 424 19.57 -14.00 7.76
N ALA A 425 18.51 -14.05 6.93
CA ALA A 425 18.20 -13.01 5.96
C ALA A 425 19.28 -12.75 4.88
N ASP A 426 20.33 -13.57 4.78
CA ASP A 426 21.42 -13.37 3.84
C ASP A 426 21.36 -14.40 2.72
N VAL A 427 20.92 -13.95 1.54
CA VAL A 427 20.78 -14.79 0.33
C VAL A 427 22.10 -15.45 -0.05
N ASN A 428 23.25 -14.89 0.31
CA ASN A 428 24.56 -15.48 0.01
C ASN A 428 24.90 -16.73 0.83
N THR A 429 24.11 -17.02 1.88
CA THR A 429 24.28 -18.23 2.70
C THR A 429 23.56 -19.45 2.13
N GLY A 430 22.67 -19.25 1.15
CA GLY A 430 21.87 -20.31 0.57
C GLY A 430 22.59 -21.14 -0.48
N ASP A 431 22.00 -22.28 -0.83
CA ASP A 431 22.43 -23.15 -1.91
C ASP A 431 21.86 -22.64 -3.24
N GLU A 432 22.73 -22.20 -4.15
CA GLU A 432 22.32 -21.78 -5.51
C GLU A 432 22.01 -23.02 -6.37
N VAL A 433 20.73 -23.41 -6.41
CA VAL A 433 20.24 -24.61 -7.12
C VAL A 433 20.07 -24.37 -8.62
N ALA A 434 19.61 -23.17 -8.99
CA ALA A 434 19.60 -22.72 -10.38
C ALA A 434 20.33 -21.37 -10.44
N PRO A 435 21.47 -21.25 -11.15
CA PRO A 435 22.23 -20.01 -11.21
C PRO A 435 21.41 -18.90 -11.87
N TYR A 436 21.72 -17.66 -11.49
CA TYR A 436 21.03 -16.51 -12.06
C TYR A 436 21.20 -16.46 -13.59
N PHE A 437 20.07 -16.45 -14.28
CA PHE A 437 19.94 -16.29 -15.72
C PHE A 437 19.10 -15.03 -15.95
N GLY A 438 19.69 -13.96 -16.49
CA GLY A 438 18.98 -12.69 -16.67
C GLY A 438 17.74 -12.80 -17.59
N PRO A 439 16.82 -11.82 -17.56
CA PRO A 439 15.65 -11.75 -18.42
C PRO A 439 15.95 -12.00 -19.90
N ASN A 440 15.03 -12.68 -20.59
CA ASN A 440 15.15 -12.94 -22.02
C ASN A 440 13.78 -12.96 -22.72
N PRO A 441 13.07 -11.82 -22.77
CA PRO A 441 11.84 -11.71 -23.53
C PRO A 441 12.10 -11.98 -25.02
N PHE A 442 11.28 -12.84 -25.61
CA PHE A 442 11.44 -13.33 -27.00
C PHE A 442 10.60 -12.54 -28.02
N VAL A 443 9.54 -11.88 -27.56
CA VAL A 443 8.54 -11.22 -28.42
C VAL A 443 8.73 -9.71 -28.34
N ALA A 444 8.74 -9.06 -29.51
CA ALA A 444 8.81 -7.61 -29.61
C ALA A 444 7.51 -6.96 -29.12
N ASN A 445 7.64 -5.84 -28.40
CA ASN A 445 6.54 -5.11 -27.77
C ASN A 445 5.74 -5.91 -26.71
N ASP A 446 6.29 -7.05 -26.27
CA ASP A 446 5.78 -7.81 -25.14
C ASP A 446 6.67 -7.57 -23.91
N TYR A 447 6.05 -7.26 -22.78
CA TYR A 447 6.74 -7.07 -21.52
C TYR A 447 6.42 -8.22 -20.57
N ARG A 448 7.46 -8.75 -19.95
CA ARG A 448 7.35 -9.96 -19.12
C ARG A 448 7.58 -9.59 -17.66
N PRO A 449 6.69 -9.99 -16.75
CA PRO A 449 6.91 -9.83 -15.31
C PRO A 449 7.89 -10.90 -14.79
N TYR A 450 8.91 -10.43 -14.07
CA TYR A 450 9.91 -11.23 -13.39
C TYR A 450 9.71 -11.10 -11.88
N LEU A 451 9.16 -12.14 -11.26
CA LEU A 451 8.77 -12.14 -9.85
C LEU A 451 9.90 -12.68 -8.98
N PHE A 452 10.18 -11.97 -7.90
CA PHE A 452 10.96 -12.45 -6.76
C PHE A 452 9.98 -12.96 -5.71
N LEU A 453 10.00 -14.27 -5.45
CA LEU A 453 9.19 -14.91 -4.43
C LEU A 453 10.10 -15.47 -3.35
N LEU A 454 9.92 -15.02 -2.11
CA LEU A 454 10.59 -15.59 -0.95
C LEU A 454 9.61 -16.50 -0.22
N MET A 455 9.92 -17.79 -0.19
CA MET A 455 9.13 -18.83 0.48
C MET A 455 9.76 -19.18 1.81
N LYS A 456 8.95 -19.32 2.87
CA LYS A 456 9.41 -19.89 4.13
C LYS A 456 9.54 -21.41 3.97
N GLN A 457 10.67 -21.98 4.38
CA GLN A 457 10.86 -23.43 4.33
C GLN A 457 10.24 -24.09 5.56
N PRO A 458 9.60 -25.27 5.40
CA PRO A 458 9.11 -26.04 6.55
C PRO A 458 10.24 -26.78 7.29
N VAL A 459 11.44 -26.81 6.73
CA VAL A 459 12.63 -27.49 7.26
C VAL A 459 13.88 -26.63 7.10
N GLN A 460 14.87 -26.87 7.95
CA GLN A 460 16.14 -26.13 7.97
C GLN A 460 17.04 -26.40 6.76
N GLN A 461 16.87 -27.56 6.11
CA GLN A 461 17.61 -27.96 4.91
C GLN A 461 16.67 -28.72 3.97
N LEU A 462 16.47 -28.20 2.76
CA LEU A 462 15.72 -28.85 1.70
C LEU A 462 16.59 -29.84 0.93
N ASP A 463 15.93 -30.86 0.41
CA ASP A 463 16.49 -31.75 -0.59
C ASP A 463 16.39 -31.10 -1.98
N ASN A 464 17.53 -30.59 -2.45
CA ASN A 464 17.64 -29.94 -3.76
C ASN A 464 17.56 -30.92 -4.93
N THR A 465 17.67 -32.24 -4.69
CA THR A 465 17.58 -33.25 -5.76
C THR A 465 16.20 -33.27 -6.44
N VAL A 466 15.17 -32.85 -5.71
CA VAL A 466 13.82 -32.66 -6.22
C VAL A 466 13.83 -31.72 -7.44
N PHE A 467 14.52 -30.58 -7.33
CA PHE A 467 14.60 -29.63 -8.44
C PHE A 467 15.49 -30.15 -9.57
N THR A 468 16.63 -30.76 -9.26
CA THR A 468 17.55 -31.26 -10.32
C THR A 468 16.91 -32.35 -11.16
N ASN A 469 15.98 -33.13 -10.59
CA ASN A 469 15.23 -34.15 -11.32
C ASN A 469 14.19 -33.54 -12.28
N ILE A 470 13.63 -32.38 -11.92
CA ILE A 470 12.72 -31.61 -12.79
C ILE A 470 13.53 -30.86 -13.86
N CYS A 471 14.72 -30.39 -13.49
CA CYS A 471 15.56 -29.50 -14.29
C CYS A 471 16.89 -30.12 -14.71
N ILE A 472 16.84 -31.04 -15.67
CA ILE A 472 18.01 -31.81 -16.11
C ILE A 472 19.05 -30.92 -16.82
N ASN A 473 18.63 -29.82 -17.47
CA ASN A 473 19.52 -28.88 -18.13
C ASN A 473 19.40 -27.48 -17.52
N GLN A 474 20.33 -27.15 -16.61
CA GLN A 474 20.31 -25.92 -15.82
C GLN A 474 20.87 -24.69 -16.56
N THR A 475 21.31 -24.83 -17.81
CA THR A 475 22.03 -23.77 -18.52
C THR A 475 21.14 -22.69 -19.11
N VAL A 476 19.87 -22.99 -19.39
CA VAL A 476 18.91 -22.07 -20.00
C VAL A 476 17.53 -22.27 -19.36
N GLY A 477 17.16 -21.38 -18.45
CA GLY A 477 15.79 -21.18 -17.91
C GLY A 477 14.93 -22.43 -17.72
N CYS A 478 14.75 -22.88 -16.49
CA CYS A 478 14.00 -24.10 -16.24
C CYS A 478 12.49 -23.91 -16.29
N ARG A 479 11.77 -24.62 -17.17
CA ARG A 479 10.30 -24.65 -17.12
C ARG A 479 9.83 -25.54 -15.98
N ILE A 480 9.10 -24.97 -15.03
CA ILE A 480 8.57 -25.68 -13.87
C ILE A 480 7.10 -25.37 -13.65
N HIS A 481 6.34 -26.34 -13.13
CA HIS A 481 5.05 -26.08 -12.51
C HIS A 481 5.29 -25.65 -11.07
N LEU A 482 5.19 -24.35 -10.80
CA LEU A 482 5.59 -23.78 -9.52
C LEU A 482 4.81 -24.40 -8.35
N LYS A 483 3.49 -24.54 -8.48
CA LYS A 483 2.66 -25.23 -7.49
C LYS A 483 3.17 -26.63 -7.16
N SER A 484 3.41 -27.47 -8.17
CA SER A 484 3.85 -28.85 -7.95
C SER A 484 5.20 -28.93 -7.23
N LEU A 485 6.12 -28.03 -7.55
CA LEU A 485 7.40 -27.92 -6.86
C LEU A 485 7.21 -27.48 -5.40
N LEU A 486 6.42 -26.43 -5.16
CA LEU A 486 6.12 -25.96 -3.80
C LEU A 486 5.44 -27.04 -2.95
N ASP A 487 4.49 -27.78 -3.54
CA ASP A 487 3.82 -28.91 -2.89
C ASP A 487 4.81 -30.02 -2.51
N SER A 488 5.77 -30.34 -3.40
CA SER A 488 6.81 -31.35 -3.13
C SER A 488 7.73 -30.97 -1.97
N TRP A 489 7.98 -29.67 -1.79
CA TRP A 489 8.73 -29.12 -0.66
C TRP A 489 7.85 -28.74 0.53
N LYS A 490 6.53 -28.94 0.45
CA LYS A 490 5.55 -28.55 1.47
C LYS A 490 5.64 -27.06 1.85
N MET A 491 5.96 -26.20 0.89
CA MET A 491 6.00 -24.75 1.07
C MET A 491 4.62 -24.16 0.85
N THR A 492 4.03 -23.59 1.90
CA THR A 492 2.67 -23.06 1.86
C THR A 492 2.59 -21.56 2.05
N GLU A 493 3.71 -20.88 2.33
CA GLU A 493 3.73 -19.49 2.76
C GLU A 493 4.71 -18.65 1.93
N ILE A 494 4.17 -17.64 1.24
CA ILE A 494 4.95 -16.56 0.65
C ILE A 494 5.30 -15.58 1.77
N ALA A 495 6.58 -15.50 2.12
CA ALA A 495 7.12 -14.62 3.14
C ALA A 495 7.49 -13.23 2.58
N GLY A 496 7.84 -13.14 1.31
CA GLY A 496 8.22 -11.89 0.65
C GLY A 496 7.94 -11.90 -0.84
N LEU A 497 7.70 -10.70 -1.40
CA LEU A 497 7.32 -10.49 -2.80
C LEU A 497 7.88 -9.16 -3.31
N THR A 498 8.45 -9.18 -4.52
CA THR A 498 8.66 -8.01 -5.38
C THR A 498 8.74 -8.45 -6.84
N PHE A 499 8.66 -7.53 -7.80
CA PHE A 499 8.82 -7.86 -9.21
C PHE A 499 9.22 -6.64 -10.04
N PHE A 500 9.66 -6.89 -11.27
CA PHE A 500 9.80 -5.86 -12.30
C PHE A 500 9.29 -6.37 -13.65
N LEU A 501 9.08 -5.46 -14.59
CA LEU A 501 8.75 -5.77 -15.98
C LEU A 501 9.99 -5.60 -16.85
N ALA A 502 10.25 -6.50 -17.80
CA ALA A 502 11.29 -6.30 -18.81
C ALA A 502 10.79 -6.59 -20.23
N GLU A 503 11.37 -5.88 -21.19
CA GLU A 503 11.05 -5.89 -22.61
C GLU A 503 12.29 -6.23 -23.44
N ILE A 504 12.12 -6.76 -24.65
CA ILE A 504 13.24 -7.11 -25.51
C ILE A 504 14.14 -5.92 -25.89
N ASP A 505 15.43 -6.03 -25.61
CA ASP A 505 16.47 -5.08 -26.02
C ASP A 505 17.52 -5.73 -26.95
N GLY A 506 18.58 -5.00 -27.29
CA GLY A 506 19.64 -5.53 -28.15
C GLY A 506 20.42 -6.67 -27.51
N PHE A 507 20.60 -6.68 -26.19
CA PHE A 507 21.23 -7.79 -25.49
C PHE A 507 20.38 -9.06 -25.58
N ALA A 508 19.08 -8.97 -25.30
CA ALA A 508 18.17 -10.09 -25.39
C ALA A 508 18.11 -10.65 -26.82
N ARG A 509 18.01 -9.79 -27.85
CA ARG A 509 18.05 -10.23 -29.26
C ARG A 509 19.34 -10.97 -29.59
N TYR A 510 20.49 -10.38 -29.28
CA TYR A 510 21.80 -11.02 -29.46
C TYR A 510 21.82 -12.39 -28.80
N ARG A 511 21.39 -12.49 -27.55
CA ARG A 511 21.39 -13.73 -26.77
C ARG A 511 20.51 -14.80 -27.39
N ILE A 512 19.32 -14.44 -27.91
CA ILE A 512 18.40 -15.38 -28.55
C ILE A 512 19.04 -16.11 -29.73
N TYR A 513 19.71 -15.39 -30.64
CA TYR A 513 20.27 -16.01 -31.86
C TYR A 513 21.72 -16.49 -31.74
N SER A 514 22.52 -15.95 -30.80
CA SER A 514 23.96 -16.27 -30.71
C SER A 514 24.34 -17.15 -29.52
N VAL A 515 23.59 -17.08 -28.43
CA VAL A 515 23.90 -17.82 -27.19
C VAL A 515 22.93 -18.99 -27.02
N LEU A 516 21.63 -18.72 -27.18
CA LEU A 516 20.58 -19.71 -26.96
C LEU A 516 20.26 -20.54 -28.20
N ASN A 517 20.60 -20.06 -29.39
CA ASN A 517 20.20 -20.64 -30.68
C ASN A 517 18.68 -20.92 -30.76
N ALA A 518 17.87 -20.09 -30.10
CA ALA A 518 16.43 -20.31 -29.99
C ALA A 518 15.69 -19.87 -31.27
N MET A 519 16.23 -18.89 -31.99
CA MET A 519 15.73 -18.41 -33.28
C MET A 519 16.89 -17.92 -34.15
N THR A 520 16.72 -17.93 -35.48
CA THR A 520 17.71 -17.39 -36.40
C THR A 520 17.84 -15.87 -36.26
N LYS A 521 19.02 -15.32 -36.54
CA LYS A 521 19.25 -13.87 -36.56
C LYS A 521 18.23 -13.17 -37.47
N GLU A 522 17.95 -13.74 -38.65
CA GLU A 522 16.93 -13.22 -39.57
C GLU A 522 15.55 -13.09 -38.93
N ASN A 523 15.08 -14.12 -38.21
CA ASN A 523 13.77 -14.08 -37.58
C ASN A 523 13.70 -13.10 -36.41
N VAL A 524 14.73 -13.07 -35.56
CA VAL A 524 14.80 -12.17 -34.40
C VAL A 524 14.90 -10.70 -34.82
N CYS A 525 15.62 -10.43 -35.90
CA CYS A 525 15.92 -9.08 -36.36
C CYS A 525 14.95 -8.58 -37.45
N LYS A 526 13.99 -9.43 -37.89
CA LYS A 526 13.03 -9.12 -38.95
C LYS A 526 12.26 -7.83 -38.63
N GLY A 527 12.31 -6.88 -39.57
CA GLY A 527 11.59 -5.61 -39.46
C GLY A 527 12.27 -4.54 -38.58
N LEU A 528 13.44 -4.83 -37.99
CA LEU A 528 14.20 -3.80 -37.29
C LEU A 528 14.82 -2.80 -38.28
N PRO A 529 14.70 -1.48 -38.04
CA PRO A 529 15.35 -0.48 -38.86
C PRO A 529 16.86 -0.71 -38.95
N GLY A 530 17.40 -0.76 -40.17
CA GLY A 530 18.84 -0.91 -40.42
C GLY A 530 19.36 -2.36 -40.46
N TYR A 531 18.51 -3.36 -40.18
CA TYR A 531 18.89 -4.76 -40.32
C TYR A 531 18.82 -5.23 -41.79
N ALA A 532 19.89 -5.89 -42.25
CA ALA A 532 19.95 -6.64 -43.51
C ALA A 532 20.89 -7.84 -43.34
N GLU A 533 20.71 -8.89 -44.14
CA GLU A 533 21.59 -10.07 -44.14
C GLU A 533 22.12 -10.31 -45.57
N PRO A 534 23.44 -10.19 -45.82
CA PRO A 534 24.50 -9.86 -44.86
C PRO A 534 24.40 -8.42 -44.35
N CYS A 535 24.95 -8.16 -43.16
CA CYS A 535 24.98 -6.80 -42.59
C CYS A 535 25.66 -5.83 -43.57
N PRO A 536 25.13 -4.61 -43.77
CA PRO A 536 25.70 -3.66 -44.71
C PRO A 536 27.16 -3.34 -44.37
N SER A 537 28.06 -3.62 -45.29
CA SER A 537 29.48 -3.29 -45.16
C SER A 537 29.65 -1.76 -45.22
N GLY A 538 29.71 -1.09 -44.06
CA GLY A 538 30.26 0.27 -43.98
C GLY A 538 29.29 1.44 -44.17
N SER A 539 27.98 1.26 -44.09
CA SER A 539 27.09 2.40 -43.78
C SER A 539 26.93 2.47 -42.27
N ALA A 540 27.34 3.58 -41.66
CA ALA A 540 26.93 3.91 -40.31
C ALA A 540 25.40 3.75 -40.27
N CYS A 541 24.89 2.70 -39.63
CA CYS A 541 23.46 2.55 -39.45
C CYS A 541 22.97 3.88 -38.89
N PRO A 542 21.95 4.51 -39.50
CA PRO A 542 21.37 5.72 -38.92
C PRO A 542 20.97 5.33 -37.51
N VAL A 543 21.70 5.83 -36.51
CA VAL A 543 21.41 5.60 -35.09
C VAL A 543 19.93 5.95 -34.98
N PRO A 544 19.02 4.99 -34.71
CA PRO A 544 17.61 5.28 -34.60
C PRO A 544 17.53 6.36 -33.53
N GLY A 545 17.23 7.60 -33.98
CA GLY A 545 17.48 8.79 -33.20
C GLY A 545 16.89 8.56 -31.83
N ALA A 546 17.77 8.55 -30.80
CA ALA A 546 17.51 8.09 -29.44
C ALA A 546 16.04 8.31 -29.11
N ALA A 547 15.19 7.31 -29.38
CA ALA A 547 13.78 7.41 -29.08
C ALA A 547 13.80 7.60 -27.59
N GLY A 548 13.32 8.77 -27.14
CA GLY A 548 13.46 9.26 -25.78
C GLY A 548 12.74 8.34 -24.80
N GLY A 549 13.31 7.16 -24.56
CA GLY A 549 13.18 6.43 -23.33
C GLY A 549 13.63 7.43 -22.30
N LYS A 550 12.63 8.05 -21.66
CA LYS A 550 12.80 8.88 -20.49
C LYS A 550 13.55 8.04 -19.48
N ASN A 551 14.87 8.08 -19.51
CA ASN A 551 15.70 7.75 -18.37
C ASN A 551 15.42 8.84 -17.34
N THR A 552 14.30 8.73 -16.63
CA THR A 552 14.01 9.49 -15.40
C THR A 552 14.79 8.95 -14.21
N GLY A 553 15.89 8.21 -14.46
CA GLY A 553 16.98 8.06 -13.51
C GLY A 553 17.63 9.41 -13.26
N THR A 554 17.00 10.22 -12.41
CA THR A 554 17.66 11.34 -11.73
C THR A 554 18.76 10.73 -10.86
N SER A 555 19.95 10.62 -11.46
CA SER A 555 21.19 10.55 -10.71
C SER A 555 21.28 11.86 -9.93
N VAL A 556 20.89 11.82 -8.66
CA VAL A 556 21.20 12.89 -7.71
C VAL A 556 22.71 12.84 -7.48
N ARG A 557 23.46 13.54 -8.35
CA ARG A 557 24.84 13.93 -8.09
C ARG A 557 24.80 14.96 -6.95
N LYS A 558 25.05 14.50 -5.72
CA LYS A 558 25.46 15.40 -4.64
C LYS A 558 26.93 15.78 -4.88
N ASP A 559 27.15 16.81 -5.69
CA ASP A 559 28.38 17.60 -5.59
C ASP A 559 28.28 18.46 -4.32
N VAL A 560 28.66 17.89 -3.18
CA VAL A 560 28.97 18.68 -1.99
C VAL A 560 30.38 19.21 -2.18
N SER A 561 30.46 20.38 -2.79
CA SER A 561 31.67 21.19 -2.72
C SER A 561 31.85 21.70 -1.30
N LEU A 562 33.01 21.34 -0.77
CA LEU A 562 33.68 21.82 0.42
C LEU A 562 33.50 23.34 0.60
N PHE A 563 32.69 23.77 1.57
CA PHE A 563 32.83 25.08 2.20
C PHE A 563 33.06 24.88 3.69
N VAL A 564 34.34 24.94 4.04
CA VAL A 564 34.81 25.17 5.40
C VAL A 564 34.50 26.63 5.73
N LEU A 565 33.63 26.88 6.69
CA LEU A 565 33.78 28.04 7.56
C LEU A 565 33.28 27.72 8.97
N LEU A 566 34.25 27.73 9.89
CA LEU A 566 34.11 27.80 11.35
C LEU A 566 32.98 28.74 11.77
N PHE A 567 32.12 28.32 12.71
CA PHE A 567 31.91 29.05 13.96
C PHE A 567 31.43 28.10 15.07
N LEU A 568 31.91 28.39 16.27
CA LEU A 568 31.98 27.59 17.48
C LEU A 568 30.65 27.55 18.28
N VAL A 569 30.39 26.37 18.88
CA VAL A 569 30.12 26.09 20.31
C VAL A 569 29.02 26.87 21.03
N VAL A 570 28.13 26.11 21.71
CA VAL A 570 27.76 26.15 23.16
C VAL A 570 26.50 25.27 23.29
N ASN A 571 26.62 24.02 23.78
CA ASN A 571 26.21 23.51 25.11
C ASN A 571 24.68 23.55 25.37
N TYR A 572 23.97 22.57 25.97
CA TYR A 572 24.31 21.45 26.86
C TYR A 572 23.08 20.50 27.04
N PHE A 573 23.35 19.21 27.23
CA PHE A 573 22.79 18.19 28.18
C PHE A 573 21.32 18.24 28.66
N ILE A 574 20.55 17.13 28.55
CA ILE A 574 20.35 16.02 29.53
C ILE A 574 19.62 16.47 30.81
N THR A 575 18.39 15.95 30.95
CA THR A 575 17.64 15.51 32.14
C THR A 575 17.72 16.34 33.43
N ILE A 576 16.62 17.03 33.77
CA ILE A 576 15.77 16.75 34.97
C ILE A 576 14.32 16.88 34.52
#